data_AF-A0A327WPF4-F1
#
_entry.id   AF-A0A327WPF4-F1
#
_cell.length_a   1.000
_cell.length_b   1.000
_cell.length_c   1.000
_cell.angle_alpha   90.00
_cell.angle_beta   90.00
_cell.angle_gamma   90.00
#
_symmetry.space_group_name_H-M   'P 1'
#
loop_
_entity.id
_entity.type
_entity.pdbx_description
1 polymer ?
#
loop_
_entity_poly.entity_id
_entity_poly.type
_entity_poly.pdbx_seq_one_letter_code
_entity_poly.pdbx_strand_id
1 'polypeptide(L)'
;MKKAASYVARALLGLFIVASLFVSCRRPPVHDAQTAGSELIGAWQKVSPAPCSAVYPNVIEFTANGIYQTQSEETSVPQVWDTGTYEVDRQIVKISNAQEISRTYRFVIKNEMVTFEDDQGCKFPYRRL
;
A
#
# COMPACT_ATOMS: atom_id res chain seq x y z
N MET A 1 10.89 79.38 20.23
CA MET A 1 12.33 79.45 20.61
C MET A 1 12.73 78.09 21.19
N LYS A 2 13.80 77.46 20.66
CA LYS A 2 14.78 76.55 21.32
C LYS A 2 14.21 75.31 22.07
N LYS A 3 14.70 74.08 21.98
CA LYS A 3 15.88 73.41 21.41
C LYS A 3 15.62 71.89 21.50
N ALA A 4 16.35 71.13 20.70
CA ALA A 4 16.32 69.68 20.62
C ALA A 4 17.11 68.95 21.73
N ALA A 5 16.82 67.65 21.83
CA ALA A 5 17.72 66.50 21.99
C ALA A 5 18.05 65.89 23.38
N SER A 6 18.08 64.55 23.34
CA SER A 6 18.91 63.57 24.08
C SER A 6 18.38 62.90 25.35
N TYR A 7 18.60 61.59 25.62
CA TYR A 7 19.21 60.42 24.95
C TYR A 7 18.87 59.17 25.83
N VAL A 8 18.87 57.95 25.25
CA VAL A 8 19.28 56.64 25.86
C VAL A 8 18.44 56.07 27.02
N ALA A 9 17.62 55.02 26.84
CA ALA A 9 17.90 53.58 26.65
C ALA A 9 18.06 52.75 27.93
N ARG A 10 17.35 51.60 27.93
CA ARG A 10 17.53 50.36 28.73
C ARG A 10 17.18 50.43 30.23
N ALA A 11 16.66 49.39 30.90
CA ALA A 11 16.03 48.12 30.56
C ALA A 11 15.63 47.45 31.90
N LEU A 12 14.62 46.55 31.86
CA LEU A 12 14.34 45.47 32.85
C LEU A 12 13.84 45.94 34.24
N LEU A 13 13.02 45.24 35.02
CA LEU A 13 12.50 43.88 35.11
C LEU A 13 11.02 44.04 35.50
N GLY A 14 10.05 43.29 35.01
CA GLY A 14 9.91 41.85 35.17
C GLY A 14 8.47 41.59 35.58
N LEU A 15 7.69 40.94 34.71
CA LEU A 15 6.39 40.41 35.08
C LEU A 15 6.25 39.02 34.48
N PHE A 16 6.01 38.08 35.38
CA PHE A 16 5.77 36.66 35.15
C PHE A 16 4.81 36.41 33.98
N ILE A 17 5.30 35.71 32.95
CA ILE A 17 4.43 35.00 32.01
C ILE A 17 4.80 33.52 32.13
N VAL A 18 4.05 32.81 32.97
CA VAL A 18 4.00 31.35 32.92
C VAL A 18 3.17 30.99 31.68
N ALA A 19 3.84 30.92 30.53
CA ALA A 19 3.24 30.39 29.31
C ALA A 19 3.26 28.86 29.42
N SER A 20 2.11 28.28 29.76
CA SER A 20 1.86 26.85 29.72
C SER A 20 2.11 26.33 28.30
N LEU A 21 3.28 25.73 28.08
CA LEU A 21 3.61 24.98 26.87
C LEU A 21 2.79 23.68 26.85
N PHE A 22 1.50 23.77 26.55
CA PHE A 22 0.78 22.65 25.96
C PHE A 22 1.30 22.51 24.52
N VAL A 23 2.48 21.90 24.39
CA VAL A 23 2.89 21.28 23.13
C VAL A 23 1.93 20.12 22.93
N SER A 24 0.74 20.41 22.38
CA SER A 24 -0.07 19.38 21.77
C SER A 24 0.81 18.79 20.67
N CYS A 25 1.34 17.61 20.91
CA CYS A 25 1.78 16.72 19.85
C CYS A 25 0.55 16.46 18.97
N ARG A 26 0.29 17.35 18.01
CA ARG A 26 -0.63 17.08 16.91
C ARG A 26 0.01 15.93 16.15
N ARG A 27 -0.45 14.71 16.40
CA ARG A 27 -0.17 13.60 15.50
C ARG A 27 -0.60 14.07 14.11
N PRO A 28 0.29 14.06 13.10
CA PRO A 28 -0.14 14.33 11.74
C PRO A 28 -1.28 13.35 11.41
N PRO A 29 -2.30 13.78 10.65
CA PRO A 29 -3.32 12.85 10.20
C PRO A 29 -2.61 11.70 9.48
N VAL A 30 -2.87 10.47 9.93
CA VAL A 30 -2.44 9.26 9.22
C VAL A 30 -2.97 9.44 7.80
N HIS A 31 -2.10 9.73 6.85
CA HIS A 31 -2.47 9.62 5.45
C HIS A 31 -2.77 8.15 5.27
N ASP A 32 -4.05 7.83 5.05
CA ASP A 32 -4.48 6.49 4.76
C ASP A 32 -3.53 5.91 3.69
N ALA A 33 -3.05 4.70 3.92
CA ALA A 33 -2.32 3.90 2.94
C ALA A 33 -3.26 3.47 1.78
N GLN A 34 -4.06 4.40 1.25
CA GLN A 34 -5.26 4.16 0.46
C GLN A 34 -5.01 4.17 -1.06
N THR A 35 -3.76 4.10 -1.55
CA THR A 35 -3.54 4.29 -3.00
C THR A 35 -2.94 3.08 -3.72
N ALA A 36 -2.19 2.21 -3.04
CA ALA A 36 -1.59 1.05 -3.71
C ALA A 36 -2.56 -0.14 -3.79
N GLY A 37 -3.33 -0.40 -2.73
CA GLY A 37 -4.28 -1.52 -2.71
C GLY A 37 -5.46 -1.35 -3.67
N SER A 38 -5.87 -0.10 -3.95
CA SER A 38 -7.05 0.18 -4.77
C SER A 38 -6.91 -0.28 -6.22
N GLU A 39 -5.69 -0.29 -6.77
CA GLU A 39 -5.48 -0.64 -8.18
C GLU A 39 -5.63 -2.13 -8.44
N LEU A 40 -5.38 -2.98 -7.45
CA LEU A 40 -5.58 -4.44 -7.56
C LEU A 40 -7.04 -4.85 -7.42
N ILE A 41 -7.88 -4.06 -6.74
CA ILE A 41 -9.29 -4.40 -6.51
C ILE A 41 -10.02 -4.64 -7.84
N GLY A 42 -10.69 -5.79 -7.95
CA GLY A 42 -11.41 -6.26 -9.13
C GLY A 42 -11.01 -7.67 -9.54
N ALA A 43 -11.63 -8.15 -10.62
CA ALA A 43 -11.38 -9.47 -11.19
C ALA A 43 -10.35 -9.40 -12.33
N TRP A 44 -9.52 -10.44 -12.41
CA TRP A 44 -8.38 -10.53 -13.31
C TRP A 44 -8.26 -11.93 -13.90
N GLN A 45 -8.05 -12.02 -15.22
CA GLN A 45 -7.91 -13.25 -15.99
C GLN A 45 -6.50 -13.40 -16.52
N LYS A 46 -5.86 -14.54 -16.27
CA LYS A 46 -4.52 -14.85 -16.74
C LYS A 46 -4.48 -14.86 -18.27
N VAL A 47 -3.56 -14.10 -18.86
CA VAL A 47 -3.53 -13.89 -20.32
C VAL A 47 -2.82 -15.00 -21.07
N SER A 48 -1.81 -15.63 -20.46
CA SER A 48 -1.14 -16.78 -21.05
C SER A 48 -0.44 -17.62 -19.99
N PRO A 49 -0.64 -18.95 -19.99
CA PRO A 49 0.11 -19.84 -19.13
C PRO A 49 1.52 -20.04 -19.69
N ALA A 50 2.52 -19.46 -19.03
CA ALA A 50 3.90 -19.93 -19.15
C ALA A 50 4.06 -21.20 -18.31
N PRO A 51 5.02 -22.10 -18.61
CA PRO A 51 5.23 -23.31 -17.81
C PRO A 51 5.41 -23.02 -16.31
N CYS A 52 6.15 -21.95 -15.97
CA CYS A 52 6.33 -21.56 -14.57
C CYS A 52 5.05 -21.02 -13.91
N SER A 53 4.09 -20.53 -14.70
CA SER A 53 2.86 -19.93 -14.18
C SER A 53 1.68 -20.89 -14.07
N ALA A 54 1.90 -22.17 -14.37
CA ALA A 54 0.86 -23.21 -14.33
C ALA A 54 0.27 -23.42 -12.93
N VAL A 55 1.05 -23.15 -11.88
CA VAL A 55 0.63 -23.29 -10.47
C VAL A 55 -0.25 -22.14 -9.97
N TYR A 56 -0.35 -21.04 -10.73
CA TYR A 56 -1.19 -19.90 -10.37
C TYR A 56 -2.58 -20.05 -11.00
N PRO A 57 -3.64 -19.49 -10.37
CA PRO A 57 -5.01 -19.58 -10.84
C PRO A 57 -5.25 -18.96 -12.23
N ASN A 58 -6.37 -19.30 -12.85
CA ASN A 58 -6.78 -18.69 -14.12
C ASN A 58 -7.49 -17.35 -13.90
N VAL A 59 -8.33 -17.27 -12.87
CA VAL A 59 -9.04 -16.06 -12.47
C VAL A 59 -8.77 -15.76 -11.01
N ILE A 60 -8.53 -14.49 -10.70
CA ILE A 60 -8.39 -13.99 -9.34
C ILE A 60 -9.26 -12.75 -9.19
N GLU A 61 -9.97 -12.66 -8.07
CA GLU A 61 -10.68 -11.45 -7.67
C GLU A 61 -10.09 -10.92 -6.36
N PHE A 62 -9.73 -9.64 -6.33
CA PHE A 62 -9.31 -8.92 -5.13
C PHE A 62 -10.41 -7.98 -4.66
N THR A 63 -10.78 -8.05 -3.39
CA THR A 63 -11.84 -7.22 -2.82
C THR A 63 -11.28 -6.10 -1.93
N ALA A 64 -12.06 -5.03 -1.72
CA ALA A 64 -11.62 -3.87 -0.96
C ALA A 64 -11.31 -4.15 0.53
N ASN A 65 -11.83 -5.25 1.08
CA ASN A 65 -11.59 -5.67 2.47
C ASN A 65 -10.35 -6.57 2.65
N GLY A 66 -9.44 -6.62 1.66
CA GLY A 66 -8.19 -7.38 1.78
C GLY A 66 -8.35 -8.89 1.61
N ILE A 67 -9.44 -9.34 0.99
CA ILE A 67 -9.69 -10.75 0.65
C ILE A 67 -9.43 -10.97 -0.83
N TYR A 68 -8.89 -12.12 -1.20
CA TYR A 68 -8.88 -12.58 -2.58
C TYR A 68 -9.53 -13.94 -2.72
N GLN A 69 -10.10 -14.21 -3.89
CA GLN A 69 -10.68 -15.49 -4.24
C GLN A 69 -10.23 -15.87 -5.65
N THR A 70 -10.20 -17.18 -5.93
CA THR A 70 -9.85 -17.68 -7.26
C THR A 70 -11.02 -18.45 -7.85
N GLN A 71 -11.14 -18.38 -9.17
CA GLN A 71 -12.00 -19.27 -9.93
C GLN A 71 -11.08 -20.07 -10.84
N SER A 72 -10.84 -21.30 -10.43
CA SER A 72 -10.10 -22.25 -11.22
C SER A 72 -10.97 -23.48 -11.40
N GLU A 73 -11.18 -23.85 -12.66
CA GLU A 73 -11.58 -25.21 -12.99
C GLU A 73 -10.57 -26.18 -12.37
N GLU A 74 -10.99 -27.40 -12.01
CA GLU A 74 -10.11 -28.41 -11.42
C GLU A 74 -8.86 -28.60 -12.31
N THR A 75 -7.76 -27.98 -11.90
CA THR A 75 -6.46 -28.19 -12.53
C THR A 75 -5.83 -29.42 -11.93
N SER A 76 -5.18 -30.24 -12.75
CA SER A 76 -4.40 -31.40 -12.28
C SER A 76 -3.24 -31.04 -11.36
N VAL A 77 -2.90 -29.74 -11.28
CA VAL A 77 -1.86 -29.18 -10.42
C VAL A 77 -2.52 -28.41 -9.27
N PRO A 78 -2.16 -28.70 -8.00
CA PRO A 78 -2.57 -27.88 -6.87
C PRO A 78 -2.11 -26.44 -7.04
N GLN A 79 -3.03 -25.49 -6.86
CA GLN A 79 -2.71 -24.08 -7.03
C GLN A 79 -2.08 -23.50 -5.77
N VAL A 80 -1.09 -22.63 -5.95
CA VAL A 80 -0.44 -21.95 -4.82
C VAL A 80 -1.30 -20.83 -4.24
N TRP A 81 -2.22 -20.27 -5.03
CA TRP A 81 -3.23 -19.32 -4.60
C TRP A 81 -4.60 -19.98 -4.74
N ASP A 82 -5.38 -19.95 -3.66
CA ASP A 82 -6.74 -20.49 -3.58
C ASP A 82 -7.74 -19.41 -3.14
N THR A 83 -7.87 -19.15 -1.86
CA THR A 83 -8.66 -18.10 -1.25
C THR A 83 -7.90 -17.64 -0.01
N GLY A 84 -7.96 -16.36 0.31
CA GLY A 84 -7.20 -15.87 1.45
C GLY A 84 -7.18 -14.36 1.57
N THR A 85 -6.12 -13.84 2.18
CA THR A 85 -5.94 -12.41 2.41
C THR A 85 -4.81 -11.85 1.57
N TYR A 86 -4.88 -10.56 1.29
CA TYR A 86 -3.79 -9.84 0.65
C TYR A 86 -3.55 -8.47 1.29
N GLU A 87 -2.29 -8.07 1.26
CA GLU A 87 -1.84 -6.74 1.70
C GLU A 87 -0.94 -6.15 0.61
N VAL A 88 -1.09 -4.85 0.36
CA VAL A 88 -0.34 -4.14 -0.68
C VAL A 88 0.49 -3.02 -0.06
N ASP A 89 1.80 -3.04 -0.30
CA ASP A 89 2.70 -1.91 -0.09
C ASP A 89 3.37 -1.54 -1.41
N ARG A 90 2.98 -0.39 -1.98
CA ARG A 90 3.50 0.11 -3.26
C ARG A 90 3.33 -0.95 -4.38
N GLN A 91 4.43 -1.52 -4.85
CA GLN A 91 4.48 -2.50 -5.94
C GLN A 91 4.71 -3.92 -5.43
N ILE A 92 4.46 -4.14 -4.14
CA ILE A 92 4.60 -5.42 -3.47
C ILE A 92 3.23 -5.85 -2.97
N VAL A 93 2.84 -7.09 -3.27
CA VAL A 93 1.67 -7.73 -2.68
C VAL A 93 2.12 -8.92 -1.85
N LYS A 94 1.64 -8.99 -0.62
CA LYS A 94 1.74 -10.18 0.23
C LYS A 94 0.42 -10.93 0.12
N ILE A 95 0.49 -12.20 -0.27
CA ILE A 95 -0.65 -13.12 -0.37
C ILE A 95 -0.52 -14.14 0.75
N SER A 96 -1.57 -14.30 1.55
CA SER A 96 -1.68 -15.36 2.56
C SER A 96 -2.84 -16.25 2.17
N ASN A 97 -2.55 -17.52 1.87
CA ASN A 97 -3.53 -18.47 1.36
C ASN A 97 -4.31 -19.18 2.49
N ALA A 98 -5.27 -20.05 2.16
CA ALA A 98 -6.09 -20.74 3.16
C ALA A 98 -5.31 -21.70 4.08
N GLN A 99 -4.07 -22.02 3.71
CA GLN A 99 -3.13 -22.83 4.48
C GLN A 99 -2.19 -21.97 5.35
N GLU A 100 -2.49 -20.66 5.47
CA GLU A 100 -1.68 -19.67 6.20
C GLU A 100 -0.25 -19.51 5.65
N ILE A 101 -0.02 -19.92 4.40
CA ILE A 101 1.26 -19.71 3.72
C ILE A 101 1.27 -18.30 3.15
N SER A 102 2.17 -17.48 3.68
CA SER A 102 2.39 -16.10 3.21
C SER A 102 3.55 -16.04 2.20
N ARG A 103 3.30 -15.48 1.02
CA ARG A 103 4.32 -15.20 0.00
C ARG A 103 4.22 -13.78 -0.52
N THR A 104 5.36 -13.24 -0.93
CA THR A 104 5.47 -11.87 -1.44
C THR A 104 5.75 -11.88 -2.93
N TYR A 105 5.07 -11.00 -3.65
CA TYR A 105 5.18 -10.85 -5.10
C TYR A 105 5.42 -9.39 -5.43
N ARG A 106 6.27 -9.14 -6.43
CA ARG A 106 6.31 -7.84 -7.09
C ARG A 106 5.17 -7.77 -8.08
N PHE A 107 4.61 -6.59 -8.30
CA PHE A 107 3.65 -6.40 -9.37
C PHE A 107 3.77 -5.03 -10.03
N VAL A 108 3.36 -4.99 -11.30
CA VAL A 108 3.26 -3.76 -12.08
C VAL A 108 1.92 -3.76 -12.80
N ILE A 109 1.19 -2.64 -12.72
CA ILE A 109 -0.06 -2.42 -13.45
C ILE A 109 0.19 -1.43 -14.59
N LYS A 110 -0.18 -1.81 -15.81
CA LYS A 110 -0.13 -0.96 -17.03
C LYS A 110 -1.24 -1.37 -17.98
N ASN A 111 -2.00 -0.42 -18.51
CA ASN A 111 -3.00 -0.66 -19.58
C ASN A 111 -3.90 -1.88 -19.28
N GLU A 112 -4.55 -1.90 -18.11
CA GLU A 112 -5.47 -2.98 -17.69
C GLU A 112 -4.80 -4.36 -17.52
N MET A 113 -3.48 -4.40 -17.50
CA MET A 113 -2.69 -5.59 -17.25
C MET A 113 -1.98 -5.44 -15.91
N VAL A 114 -2.15 -6.43 -15.03
CA VAL A 114 -1.27 -6.63 -13.89
C VAL A 114 -0.30 -7.75 -14.20
N THR A 115 0.99 -7.52 -13.99
CA THR A 115 2.00 -8.59 -14.07
C THR A 115 2.58 -8.81 -12.70
N PHE A 116 2.34 -10.00 -12.15
CA PHE A 116 3.00 -10.44 -10.93
C PHE A 116 4.33 -11.11 -11.25
N GLU A 117 5.28 -11.00 -10.32
CA GLU A 117 6.57 -11.66 -10.36
C GLU A 117 6.86 -12.27 -8.98
N ASP A 118 7.16 -13.57 -8.96
CA ASP A 118 7.53 -14.29 -7.75
C ASP A 118 9.03 -14.19 -7.42
N ASP A 119 9.44 -14.84 -6.34
CA ASP A 119 10.82 -14.88 -5.86
C ASP A 119 11.77 -15.67 -6.78
N GLN A 120 11.22 -16.51 -7.66
CA GLN A 120 11.95 -17.24 -8.70
C GLN A 120 12.04 -16.47 -10.02
N GLY A 121 11.46 -15.26 -10.09
CA GLY A 121 11.42 -14.42 -11.27
C GLY A 121 10.41 -14.87 -12.33
N CYS A 122 9.51 -15.81 -12.01
CA CYS A 122 8.41 -16.16 -12.90
C CYS A 122 7.46 -14.97 -13.02
N LYS A 123 7.18 -14.55 -14.25
CA LYS A 123 6.26 -13.45 -14.55
C LYS A 123 4.96 -14.01 -15.11
N PHE A 124 3.85 -13.61 -14.51
CA PHE A 124 2.54 -14.16 -14.87
C PHE A 124 1.50 -13.04 -14.97
N PRO A 125 1.17 -12.62 -16.21
CA PRO A 125 0.30 -11.49 -16.46
C PRO A 125 -1.18 -11.87 -16.42
N TYR A 126 -1.98 -10.99 -15.84
CA TYR A 126 -3.44 -11.01 -15.88
C TYR A 126 -3.98 -9.73 -16.50
N ARG A 127 -5.08 -9.86 -17.23
CA ARG A 127 -5.88 -8.76 -17.76
C ARG A 127 -7.09 -8.55 -16.86
N ARG A 128 -7.48 -7.30 -16.69
CA ARG A 128 -8.73 -6.96 -16.01
C ARG A 128 -9.93 -7.56 -16.76
N LEU A 129 -10.87 -8.12 -16.01
CA LEU A 129 -12.17 -8.57 -16.52
C LEU A 129 -13.17 -7.42 -16.58
#